data_AF-A0A5J4VZM6-F1
#
_entry.id   AF-A0A5J4VZM6-F1
#
_cell.length_a   1.000
_cell.length_b   1.000
_cell.length_c   1.000
_cell.angle_alpha   90.00
_cell.angle_beta   90.00
_cell.angle_gamma   90.00
#
_symmetry.space_group_name_H-M   'P 1'
#
loop_
_entity.id
_entity.type
_entity.pdbx_description
1 polymer ?
#
loop_
_entity_poly.entity_id
_entity_poly.type
_entity_poly.pdbx_seq_one_letter_code
_entity_poly.pdbx_strand_id
1 'polypeptide(L)'
;MKRQEVKDYICQQNTVKKVVLLLNHRSEIIVIGVCQLLKNCADTDQHRASIAGVVVGFEKENESGSNQQKQTSDKSSRIRGMGLITRLLKQEVVFGIPQSPQVISAVCGLLWTICAEHVARMLAIKDGVFSKVYRLMQIYSSVAIQPSSQEDTYKNVSLDIIEKISGALLMLLNETNTKMSVVNSGIIQLMIAILGKEQYIQETRKPKLFRLICSCLYKLSNDIFALALMKTQEADKILNSTLNFLIKTGDATVKEMAIVMNAKLGNI
;
A
#
# COMPACT_ATOMS: atom_id res chain seq x y z
N MET A 1 24.75 -23.02 -9.69
CA MET A 1 23.46 -22.41 -10.08
C MET A 1 23.68 -20.96 -10.46
N LYS A 2 23.08 -20.51 -11.57
CA LYS A 2 23.00 -19.08 -11.93
C LYS A 2 21.98 -18.37 -11.03
N ARG A 3 22.09 -17.05 -10.87
CA ARG A 3 21.20 -16.24 -10.02
C ARG A 3 19.72 -16.40 -10.35
N GLN A 4 19.37 -16.56 -11.64
CA GLN A 4 18.00 -16.75 -12.09
C GLN A 4 17.43 -18.09 -11.60
N GLU A 5 18.20 -19.18 -11.72
CA GLU A 5 17.79 -20.52 -11.28
C GLU A 5 17.44 -20.56 -9.78
N VAL A 6 18.13 -19.76 -8.96
CA VAL A 6 17.81 -19.61 -7.52
C VAL A 6 16.47 -18.91 -7.33
N LYS A 7 16.17 -17.84 -8.10
CA LYS A 7 14.89 -17.13 -8.02
C LYS A 7 13.75 -18.03 -8.47
N ASP A 8 13.94 -18.74 -9.57
CA ASP A 8 12.94 -19.68 -10.11
C ASP A 8 12.61 -20.78 -9.08
N TYR A 9 13.64 -21.32 -8.39
CA TYR A 9 13.46 -22.29 -7.32
C TYR A 9 12.70 -21.73 -6.12
N ILE A 10 13.03 -20.51 -5.67
CA ILE A 10 12.33 -19.86 -4.56
C ILE A 10 10.87 -19.58 -4.92
N CYS A 11 10.60 -19.21 -6.17
CA CYS A 11 9.27 -18.94 -6.70
C CYS A 11 8.42 -20.20 -6.96
N GLN A 12 8.95 -21.41 -6.72
CA GLN A 12 8.13 -22.62 -6.72
C GLN A 12 7.12 -22.57 -5.57
N GLN A 13 5.86 -22.95 -5.85
CA GLN A 13 4.74 -22.80 -4.93
C GLN A 13 5.03 -23.38 -3.52
N ASN A 14 5.66 -24.56 -3.45
CA ASN A 14 6.02 -25.20 -2.17
C ASN A 14 7.09 -24.44 -1.40
N THR A 15 8.07 -23.86 -2.09
CA THR A 15 9.12 -23.05 -1.48
C THR A 15 8.56 -21.74 -0.97
N VAL A 16 7.76 -21.04 -1.79
CA VAL A 16 7.05 -19.82 -1.38
C VAL A 16 6.17 -20.10 -0.16
N LYS A 17 5.43 -21.22 -0.10
CA LYS A 17 4.60 -21.58 1.07
C LYS A 17 5.43 -21.66 2.36
N LYS A 18 6.58 -22.34 2.31
CA LYS A 18 7.50 -22.45 3.44
C LYS A 18 8.10 -21.10 3.84
N VAL A 19 8.42 -20.25 2.87
CA VAL A 19 8.94 -18.90 3.11
C VAL A 19 7.86 -18.00 3.72
N VAL A 20 6.63 -18.04 3.21
CA VAL A 20 5.49 -17.26 3.73
C VAL A 20 5.11 -17.66 5.15
N LEU A 21 5.26 -18.94 5.53
CA LEU A 21 5.08 -19.39 6.91
C LEU A 21 5.93 -18.60 7.91
N LEU A 22 7.16 -18.23 7.51
CA LEU A 22 8.10 -17.47 8.33
C LEU A 22 7.67 -16.02 8.58
N LEU A 23 6.66 -15.49 7.86
CA LEU A 23 6.06 -14.19 8.18
C LEU A 23 5.31 -14.18 9.52
N ASN A 24 4.95 -15.36 10.06
CA ASN A 24 4.38 -15.47 11.41
C ASN A 24 5.45 -15.60 12.51
N HIS A 25 6.73 -15.51 12.15
CA HIS A 25 7.82 -15.65 13.11
C HIS A 25 7.86 -14.44 14.08
N ARG A 26 8.27 -14.66 15.33
CA ARG A 26 8.33 -13.61 16.36
C ARG A 26 9.46 -12.59 16.14
N SER A 27 10.54 -13.03 15.48
CA SER A 27 11.68 -12.17 15.16
C SER A 27 11.39 -11.27 13.97
N GLU A 28 11.45 -9.95 14.21
CA GLU A 28 11.30 -8.93 13.18
C GLU A 28 12.32 -9.08 12.03
N ILE A 29 13.55 -9.49 12.35
CA ILE A 29 14.62 -9.69 11.35
C ILE A 29 14.21 -10.78 10.34
N ILE A 30 13.57 -11.85 10.83
CA ILE A 30 13.07 -12.93 9.97
C ILE A 30 11.93 -12.40 9.10
N VAL A 31 10.96 -11.67 9.67
CA VAL A 31 9.85 -11.09 8.90
C VAL A 31 10.36 -10.13 7.82
N ILE A 32 11.29 -9.24 8.16
CA ILE A 32 11.93 -8.30 7.22
C ILE A 32 12.66 -9.07 6.12
N GLY A 33 13.49 -10.05 6.49
CA GLY A 33 14.25 -10.87 5.54
C GLY A 33 13.34 -11.62 4.57
N VAL A 34 12.23 -12.17 5.06
CA VAL A 34 11.23 -12.86 4.23
C VAL A 34 10.54 -11.89 3.27
N CYS A 35 10.08 -10.73 3.74
CA CYS A 35 9.48 -9.72 2.89
C CYS A 35 10.45 -9.25 1.78
N GLN A 36 11.72 -9.03 2.13
CA GLN A 36 12.75 -8.63 1.17
C GLN A 36 13.07 -9.75 0.18
N LEU A 37 13.17 -11.00 0.64
CA LEU A 37 13.40 -12.16 -0.22
C LEU A 37 12.29 -12.30 -1.25
N LEU A 38 11.02 -12.32 -0.80
CA LEU A 38 9.86 -12.44 -1.69
C LEU A 38 9.81 -11.27 -2.69
N LYS A 39 10.04 -10.04 -2.24
CA LYS A 39 10.11 -8.87 -3.13
C LYS A 39 11.20 -9.01 -4.18
N ASN A 40 12.39 -9.48 -3.81
CA ASN A 40 13.54 -9.63 -4.71
C ASN A 40 13.42 -10.82 -5.67
N CYS A 41 12.54 -11.77 -5.38
CA CYS A 41 12.24 -12.90 -6.26
C CYS A 41 11.14 -12.57 -7.28
N ALA A 42 10.30 -11.57 -7.00
CA ALA A 42 9.15 -11.14 -7.79
C ALA A 42 9.51 -10.31 -9.04
N ASP A 43 10.56 -10.69 -9.77
CA ASP A 43 11.09 -9.94 -10.91
C ASP A 43 10.23 -10.08 -12.17
N THR A 44 9.67 -11.28 -12.40
CA THR A 44 8.83 -11.59 -13.57
C THR A 44 7.36 -11.63 -13.17
N ASP A 45 6.45 -11.49 -14.15
CA ASP A 45 5.00 -11.64 -13.90
C ASP A 45 4.68 -13.04 -13.36
N GLN A 46 5.33 -14.08 -13.87
CA GLN A 46 5.15 -15.44 -13.36
C GLN A 46 5.56 -15.57 -11.88
N HIS A 47 6.68 -14.96 -11.49
CA HIS A 47 7.13 -14.98 -10.10
C HIS A 47 6.19 -14.19 -9.19
N ARG A 48 5.72 -13.03 -9.65
CA ARG A 48 4.72 -12.22 -8.95
C ARG A 48 3.42 -13.01 -8.74
N ALA A 49 2.89 -13.63 -9.79
CA ALA A 49 1.70 -14.47 -9.73
C ALA A 49 1.85 -15.63 -8.75
N SER A 50 3.00 -16.32 -8.76
CA SER A 50 3.27 -17.41 -7.81
C SER A 50 3.31 -16.91 -6.36
N ILE A 51 4.07 -15.84 -6.11
CA ILE A 51 4.22 -15.26 -4.77
C ILE A 51 2.87 -14.72 -4.27
N ALA A 52 2.16 -13.94 -5.09
CA ALA A 52 0.85 -13.43 -4.77
C ALA A 52 -0.15 -14.55 -4.51
N GLY A 53 -0.20 -15.57 -5.39
CA GLY A 53 -1.08 -16.71 -5.23
C GLY A 53 -0.89 -17.42 -3.89
N VAL A 54 0.35 -17.58 -3.45
CA VAL A 54 0.65 -18.18 -2.13
C VAL A 54 0.41 -17.21 -0.98
N VAL A 55 0.94 -15.99 -1.02
CA VAL A 55 0.76 -14.99 0.07
C VAL A 55 -0.72 -14.74 0.31
N VAL A 56 -1.51 -14.63 -0.75
CA VAL A 56 -2.94 -14.32 -0.70
C VAL A 56 -3.78 -15.56 -0.41
N GLY A 57 -3.36 -16.73 -0.91
CA GLY A 57 -4.01 -18.03 -0.69
C GLY A 57 -3.54 -18.77 0.56
N PHE A 58 -2.66 -18.17 1.37
CA PHE A 58 -2.14 -18.77 2.60
C PHE A 58 -3.24 -18.90 3.66
N GLU A 59 -4.03 -19.96 3.58
CA GLU A 59 -4.94 -20.35 4.66
C GLU A 59 -4.09 -20.93 5.81
N LYS A 60 -4.47 -20.56 7.03
CA LYS A 60 -3.80 -20.99 8.26
C LYS A 60 -4.02 -22.50 8.44
N GLU A 61 -3.22 -23.35 7.81
CA GLU A 61 -3.24 -24.82 8.00
C GLU A 61 -2.83 -25.24 9.44
N ASN A 62 -2.50 -24.29 10.32
CA ASN A 62 -2.05 -24.53 11.70
C ASN A 62 -3.17 -24.74 12.74
N GLU A 63 -4.43 -24.95 12.34
CA GLU A 63 -5.50 -25.32 13.29
C GLU A 63 -6.07 -26.73 13.05
N SER A 64 -5.47 -27.53 12.16
CA SER A 64 -5.89 -28.90 11.85
C SER A 64 -5.01 -29.98 12.49
N GLY A 65 -4.39 -29.65 13.62
CA GLY A 65 -3.44 -30.50 14.34
C GLY A 65 -3.86 -30.79 15.78
N SER A 66 -5.14 -31.04 16.04
CA SER A 66 -5.62 -31.89 17.15
C SER A 66 -7.15 -31.91 17.19
N ASN A 67 -7.70 -33.11 17.35
CA ASN A 67 -9.11 -33.46 17.58
C ASN A 67 -10.04 -33.50 16.36
N GLN A 68 -10.24 -34.74 15.90
CA GLN A 68 -11.51 -35.21 15.34
C GLN A 68 -12.68 -34.81 16.26
N GLN A 69 -13.85 -34.58 15.63
CA GLN A 69 -15.20 -34.37 16.21
C GLN A 69 -15.57 -32.95 16.64
N LYS A 70 -16.11 -32.16 15.71
CA LYS A 70 -17.58 -31.99 15.56
C LYS A 70 -17.89 -31.02 14.43
N GLN A 71 -18.68 -31.49 13.48
CA GLN A 71 -19.46 -30.66 12.57
C GLN A 71 -20.47 -29.85 13.39
N THR A 72 -20.31 -28.54 13.41
CA THR A 72 -21.43 -27.60 13.34
C THR A 72 -20.98 -26.40 12.54
N SER A 73 -21.82 -26.05 11.57
CA SER A 73 -21.74 -24.91 10.67
C SER A 73 -21.35 -23.61 11.38
N ASP A 74 -20.19 -23.06 11.02
CA ASP A 74 -20.01 -21.61 11.09
C ASP A 74 -19.11 -21.14 9.93
N LYS A 75 -19.69 -20.37 9.02
CA LYS A 75 -19.07 -19.92 7.75
C LYS A 75 -18.06 -18.76 7.97
N SER A 76 -17.36 -18.69 9.10
CA SER A 76 -16.64 -17.48 9.52
C SER A 76 -15.12 -17.60 9.75
N SER A 77 -14.49 -18.77 9.66
CA SER A 77 -13.07 -18.94 10.07
C SER A 77 -12.04 -19.23 8.97
N ARG A 78 -12.35 -19.03 7.68
CA ARG A 78 -11.31 -19.05 6.62
C ARG A 78 -10.53 -17.74 6.63
N ILE A 79 -9.48 -17.67 7.45
CA ILE A 79 -8.47 -16.61 7.36
C ILE A 79 -7.74 -16.79 6.03
N ARG A 80 -8.16 -16.04 5.01
CA ARG A 80 -7.50 -15.94 3.70
C ARG A 80 -6.12 -15.33 3.87
N GLY A 81 -5.13 -15.71 3.07
CA GLY A 81 -3.73 -15.27 3.18
C GLY A 81 -3.50 -13.77 3.09
N MET A 82 -4.39 -12.99 2.44
CA MET A 82 -4.38 -11.52 2.56
C MET A 82 -4.50 -11.06 4.03
N GLY A 83 -5.23 -11.81 4.85
CA GLY A 83 -5.36 -11.61 6.29
C GLY A 83 -4.05 -11.74 7.05
N LEU A 84 -2.99 -12.35 6.51
CA LEU A 84 -1.65 -12.33 7.10
C LEU A 84 -0.99 -10.96 6.91
N ILE A 85 -0.93 -10.47 5.67
CA ILE A 85 -0.40 -9.13 5.36
C ILE A 85 -1.20 -8.06 6.09
N THR A 86 -2.52 -8.14 6.03
CA THR A 86 -3.42 -7.25 6.76
C THR A 86 -3.24 -7.30 8.28
N ARG A 87 -3.02 -8.48 8.86
CA ARG A 87 -2.74 -8.62 10.29
C ARG A 87 -1.41 -7.96 10.64
N LEU A 88 -0.38 -8.19 9.84
CA LEU A 88 0.92 -7.54 10.02
C LEU A 88 0.80 -6.01 9.91
N LEU A 89 -0.04 -5.48 9.02
CA LEU A 89 -0.32 -4.04 8.91
C LEU A 89 -1.21 -3.48 10.03
N LYS A 90 -2.00 -4.32 10.72
CA LYS A 90 -2.90 -3.92 11.81
C LYS A 90 -2.24 -4.01 13.19
N GLN A 91 -1.27 -4.90 13.36
CA GLN A 91 -0.69 -5.21 14.66
C GLN A 91 0.30 -4.11 15.10
N GLU A 92 -0.24 -3.03 15.65
CA GLU A 92 0.54 -1.98 16.33
C GLU A 92 1.27 -2.51 17.59
N VAL A 93 0.94 -3.72 18.07
CA VAL A 93 1.61 -4.39 19.20
C VAL A 93 1.61 -5.92 18.96
N VAL A 94 2.79 -6.53 18.85
CA VAL A 94 2.96 -8.00 18.85
C VAL A 94 3.61 -8.36 20.20
N PHE A 95 2.91 -9.14 21.04
CA PHE A 95 3.40 -9.57 22.36
C PHE A 95 3.88 -8.43 23.29
N GLY A 96 3.24 -7.25 23.24
CA GLY A 96 3.59 -6.11 24.10
C GLY A 96 4.73 -5.23 23.57
N ILE A 97 5.29 -5.52 22.39
CA ILE A 97 6.32 -4.72 21.74
C ILE A 97 5.69 -3.99 20.53
N PRO A 98 5.82 -2.66 20.41
CA PRO A 98 5.40 -1.94 19.22
C PRO A 98 6.21 -2.42 18.01
N GLN A 99 5.54 -2.79 16.92
CA GLN A 99 6.23 -3.23 15.70
C GLN A 99 7.18 -2.13 15.21
N SER A 100 8.42 -2.51 14.87
CA SER A 100 9.36 -1.54 14.32
C SER A 100 8.88 -1.02 12.95
N PRO A 101 9.09 0.28 12.64
CA PRO A 101 8.77 0.84 11.33
C PRO A 101 9.43 0.08 10.18
N GLN A 102 10.56 -0.57 10.41
CA GLN A 102 11.27 -1.39 9.44
C GLN A 102 10.42 -2.61 9.01
N VAL A 103 9.72 -3.25 9.96
CA VAL A 103 8.79 -4.34 9.65
C VAL A 103 7.64 -3.82 8.79
N ILE A 104 6.99 -2.73 9.22
CA ILE A 104 5.87 -2.12 8.47
C ILE A 104 6.32 -1.73 7.06
N SER A 105 7.51 -1.13 6.96
CA SER A 105 8.12 -0.77 5.68
C SER A 105 8.40 -2.00 4.79
N ALA A 106 8.84 -3.12 5.36
CA ALA A 106 9.04 -4.36 4.62
C ALA A 106 7.71 -4.97 4.14
N VAL A 107 6.68 -4.98 5.01
CA VAL A 107 5.34 -5.49 4.70
C VAL A 107 4.64 -4.63 3.65
N CYS A 108 4.71 -3.30 3.74
CA CYS A 108 4.21 -2.39 2.70
C CYS A 108 4.92 -2.61 1.36
N GLY A 109 6.22 -2.92 1.39
CA GLY A 109 6.98 -3.28 0.20
C GLY A 109 6.48 -4.57 -0.46
N LEU A 110 6.21 -5.60 0.35
CA LEU A 110 5.62 -6.85 -0.12
C LEU A 110 4.19 -6.65 -0.64
N LEU A 111 3.37 -5.85 0.06
CA LEU A 111 2.01 -5.49 -0.39
C LEU A 111 2.05 -4.83 -1.78
N TRP A 112 2.93 -3.85 -1.98
CA TRP A 112 3.09 -3.21 -3.28
C TRP A 112 3.45 -4.25 -4.36
N THR A 113 4.41 -5.14 -4.08
CA THR A 113 4.81 -6.20 -5.01
C THR A 113 3.65 -7.12 -5.39
N ILE A 114 2.91 -7.65 -4.40
CA ILE A 114 1.81 -8.58 -4.70
C ILE A 114 0.61 -7.90 -5.35
N CYS A 115 0.36 -6.61 -5.10
CA CYS A 115 -0.72 -5.85 -5.74
C CYS A 115 -0.51 -5.65 -7.25
N ALA A 116 0.67 -5.96 -7.81
CA ALA A 116 0.81 -6.09 -9.26
C ALA A 116 -0.13 -7.17 -9.84
N GLU A 117 -0.51 -8.17 -9.04
CA GLU A 117 -1.40 -9.27 -9.43
C GLU A 117 -2.87 -8.95 -9.16
N HIS A 118 -3.73 -9.17 -10.15
CA HIS A 118 -5.16 -8.86 -10.08
C HIS A 118 -5.88 -9.57 -8.92
N VAL A 119 -5.65 -10.86 -8.75
CA VAL A 119 -6.27 -11.66 -7.67
C VAL A 119 -5.89 -11.12 -6.29
N ALA A 120 -4.64 -10.69 -6.13
CA ALA A 120 -4.17 -10.09 -4.89
C ALA A 120 -4.86 -8.76 -4.61
N ARG A 121 -5.03 -7.90 -5.63
CA ARG A 121 -5.77 -6.64 -5.49
C ARG A 121 -7.20 -6.88 -5.04
N MET A 122 -7.93 -7.77 -5.73
CA MET A 122 -9.32 -8.10 -5.41
C MET A 122 -9.49 -8.59 -3.97
N LEU A 123 -8.56 -9.42 -3.49
CA LEU A 123 -8.60 -9.93 -2.12
C LEU A 123 -8.17 -8.88 -1.09
N ALA A 124 -7.19 -8.01 -1.41
CA ALA A 124 -6.82 -6.87 -0.57
C ALA A 124 -7.99 -5.90 -0.35
N ILE A 125 -8.71 -5.59 -1.43
CA ILE A 125 -9.90 -4.73 -1.39
C ILE A 125 -10.97 -5.36 -0.49
N LYS A 126 -11.29 -6.64 -0.71
CA LYS A 126 -12.27 -7.38 0.09
C LYS A 126 -11.90 -7.47 1.56
N ASP A 127 -10.62 -7.46 1.89
CA ASP A 127 -10.10 -7.49 3.26
C ASP A 127 -10.02 -6.09 3.90
N GLY A 128 -10.47 -5.04 3.20
CA GLY A 128 -10.46 -3.67 3.69
C GLY A 128 -9.03 -3.10 3.81
N VAL A 129 -8.20 -3.29 2.78
CA VAL A 129 -6.82 -2.75 2.76
C VAL A 129 -6.79 -1.23 2.83
N PHE A 130 -7.78 -0.53 2.25
CA PHE A 130 -7.79 0.94 2.18
C PHE A 130 -7.83 1.62 3.55
N SER A 131 -8.63 1.13 4.49
CA SER A 131 -8.69 1.71 5.84
C SER A 131 -7.36 1.56 6.59
N LYS A 132 -6.61 0.48 6.32
CA LYS A 132 -5.30 0.21 6.92
C LYS A 132 -4.22 1.07 6.30
N VAL A 133 -4.21 1.16 4.98
CA VAL A 133 -3.36 2.07 4.20
C VAL A 133 -3.57 3.51 4.66
N TYR A 134 -4.82 3.96 4.80
CA TYR A 134 -5.15 5.30 5.29
C TYR A 134 -4.56 5.55 6.69
N ARG A 135 -4.82 4.66 7.66
CA ARG A 135 -4.29 4.77 9.02
C ARG A 135 -2.77 4.85 9.05
N LEU A 136 -2.09 3.98 8.31
CA LEU A 136 -0.63 3.97 8.24
C LEU A 136 -0.09 5.26 7.62
N MET A 137 -0.66 5.71 6.50
CA MET A 137 -0.26 7.00 5.91
C MET A 137 -0.49 8.15 6.90
N GLN A 138 -1.58 8.13 7.68
CA GLN A 138 -1.88 9.18 8.66
C GLN A 138 -0.82 9.22 9.76
N ILE A 139 -0.46 8.06 10.32
CA ILE A 139 0.58 7.93 11.34
C ILE A 139 1.92 8.42 10.78
N TYR A 140 2.39 7.86 9.66
CA TYR A 140 3.73 8.13 9.16
C TYR A 140 3.88 9.50 8.49
N SER A 141 2.80 10.09 7.95
CA SER A 141 2.84 11.48 7.48
C SER A 141 2.99 12.46 8.65
N SER A 142 2.29 12.23 9.77
CA SER A 142 2.43 13.10 10.95
C SER A 142 3.87 13.10 11.50
N VAL A 143 4.53 11.94 11.46
CA VAL A 143 5.95 11.79 11.86
C VAL A 143 6.88 12.44 10.83
N ALA A 144 6.70 12.12 9.54
CA ALA A 144 7.60 12.57 8.48
C ALA A 144 7.61 14.09 8.31
N ILE A 145 6.49 14.75 8.63
CA ILE A 145 6.26 16.19 8.39
C ILE A 145 6.57 17.05 9.63
N GLN A 146 6.78 16.45 10.81
CA GLN A 146 7.11 17.22 12.00
C GLN A 146 8.52 17.85 11.89
N PRO A 147 8.67 19.15 12.23
CA PRO A 147 9.95 19.85 12.23
C PRO A 147 10.89 19.43 13.38
N SER A 148 10.62 18.32 14.07
CA SER A 148 11.30 17.90 15.29
C SER A 148 12.71 17.32 15.05
N SER A 149 13.53 17.33 16.10
CA SER A 149 14.87 16.72 16.21
C SER A 149 14.88 15.18 16.24
N GLN A 150 13.78 14.53 15.86
CA GLN A 150 13.77 13.07 15.72
C GLN A 150 14.83 12.63 14.69
N GLU A 151 15.57 11.57 15.01
CA GLU A 151 16.63 11.01 14.19
C GLU A 151 16.21 10.93 12.71
N ASP A 152 17.04 11.45 11.81
CA ASP A 152 16.82 11.44 10.35
C ASP A 152 16.42 10.04 9.83
N THR A 153 16.89 8.99 10.50
CA THR A 153 16.54 7.59 10.25
C THR A 153 15.03 7.34 10.33
N TYR A 154 14.35 7.81 11.37
CA TYR A 154 12.91 7.52 11.58
C TYR A 154 12.03 8.26 10.57
N LYS A 155 12.40 9.51 10.24
CA LYS A 155 11.74 10.28 9.18
C LYS A 155 11.92 9.64 7.81
N ASN A 156 13.14 9.19 7.49
CA ASN A 156 13.43 8.51 6.23
C ASN A 156 12.67 7.19 6.09
N VAL A 157 12.57 6.39 7.15
CA VAL A 157 11.76 5.17 7.13
C VAL A 157 10.27 5.49 6.98
N SER A 158 9.78 6.55 7.63
CA SER A 158 8.39 7.01 7.49
C SER A 158 8.06 7.41 6.05
N LEU A 159 8.93 8.18 5.40
CA LEU A 159 8.79 8.53 3.98
C LEU A 159 8.83 7.29 3.07
N ASP A 160 9.67 6.31 3.39
CA ASP A 160 9.75 5.04 2.65
C ASP A 160 8.47 4.19 2.80
N ILE A 161 7.84 4.19 3.98
CA ILE A 161 6.53 3.57 4.20
C ILE A 161 5.47 4.26 3.34
N ILE A 162 5.39 5.59 3.37
CA ILE A 162 4.44 6.36 2.55
C ILE A 162 4.67 6.09 1.06
N GLU A 163 5.91 5.99 0.60
CA GLU A 163 6.25 5.68 -0.79
C GLU A 163 5.70 4.31 -1.20
N LYS A 164 5.95 3.28 -0.37
CA LYS A 164 5.49 1.92 -0.65
C LYS A 164 3.98 1.79 -0.59
N ILE A 165 3.34 2.48 0.34
CA ILE A 165 1.88 2.54 0.41
C ILE A 165 1.31 3.23 -0.83
N SER A 166 1.90 4.36 -1.27
CA SER A 166 1.48 5.06 -2.49
C SER A 166 1.64 4.17 -3.73
N GLY A 167 2.72 3.39 -3.79
CA GLY A 167 2.94 2.39 -4.84
C GLY A 167 1.89 1.27 -4.83
N ALA A 168 1.57 0.72 -3.65
CA ALA A 168 0.51 -0.28 -3.50
C ALA A 168 -0.87 0.29 -3.88
N LEU A 169 -1.17 1.53 -3.46
CA LEU A 169 -2.42 2.20 -3.81
C LEU A 169 -2.53 2.40 -5.32
N LEU A 170 -1.46 2.83 -5.99
CA LEU A 170 -1.45 3.01 -7.44
C LEU A 170 -1.80 1.73 -8.19
N MET A 171 -1.36 0.58 -7.67
CA MET A 171 -1.74 -0.74 -8.20
C MET A 171 -3.21 -1.04 -7.90
N LEU A 172 -3.68 -0.85 -6.66
CA LEU A 172 -5.07 -1.08 -6.25
C LEU A 172 -6.06 -0.25 -7.08
N LEU A 173 -5.71 0.98 -7.45
CA LEU A 173 -6.52 1.87 -8.28
C LEU A 173 -6.72 1.39 -9.73
N ASN A 174 -6.02 0.33 -10.17
CA ASN A 174 -6.33 -0.34 -11.44
C ASN A 174 -7.65 -1.11 -11.39
N GLU A 175 -8.17 -1.40 -10.21
CA GLU A 175 -9.45 -2.09 -10.06
C GLU A 175 -10.60 -1.09 -10.13
N THR A 176 -11.52 -1.29 -11.07
CA THR A 176 -12.63 -0.37 -11.40
C THR A 176 -13.49 -0.03 -10.18
N ASN A 177 -13.69 -0.98 -9.27
CA ASN A 177 -14.58 -0.82 -8.11
C ASN A 177 -13.92 -0.18 -6.88
N THR A 178 -12.69 0.32 -6.98
CA THR A 178 -11.95 0.83 -5.82
C THR A 178 -12.00 2.33 -5.64
N LYS A 179 -12.28 3.06 -6.71
CA LYS A 179 -12.03 4.49 -6.75
C LYS A 179 -12.92 5.25 -5.78
N MET A 180 -14.21 4.91 -5.71
CA MET A 180 -15.14 5.47 -4.71
C MET A 180 -14.74 5.13 -3.26
N SER A 181 -14.24 3.92 -3.00
CA SER A 181 -13.75 3.56 -1.67
C SER A 181 -12.53 4.39 -1.27
N VAL A 182 -11.63 4.69 -2.21
CA VAL A 182 -10.47 5.55 -1.96
C VAL A 182 -10.89 7.00 -1.76
N VAL A 183 -11.79 7.52 -2.59
CA VAL A 183 -12.33 8.89 -2.46
C VAL A 183 -12.96 9.11 -1.08
N ASN A 184 -13.77 8.15 -0.61
CA ASN A 184 -14.48 8.26 0.67
C ASN A 184 -13.60 7.96 1.90
N SER A 185 -12.34 7.56 1.72
CA SER A 185 -11.49 7.11 2.83
C SER A 185 -10.61 8.20 3.45
N GLY A 186 -10.61 9.42 2.93
CA GLY A 186 -9.70 10.48 3.37
C GLY A 186 -8.27 10.39 2.80
N ILE A 187 -7.97 9.34 2.01
CA ILE A 187 -6.64 9.12 1.42
C ILE A 187 -6.24 10.27 0.49
N ILE A 188 -7.18 10.86 -0.24
CA ILE A 188 -6.92 11.96 -1.17
C ILE A 188 -6.44 13.20 -0.42
N GLN A 189 -7.16 13.59 0.64
CA GLN A 189 -6.82 14.73 1.49
C GLN A 189 -5.42 14.56 2.10
N LEU A 190 -5.11 13.33 2.52
CA LEU A 190 -3.81 13.00 3.07
C LEU A 190 -2.68 13.07 2.04
N MET A 191 -2.91 12.57 0.83
CA MET A 191 -1.99 12.69 -0.31
C MET A 191 -1.70 14.14 -0.66
N ILE A 192 -2.73 14.99 -0.68
CA ILE A 192 -2.58 16.43 -0.91
C ILE A 192 -1.81 17.09 0.25
N ALA A 193 -2.09 16.73 1.50
CA ALA A 193 -1.39 17.27 2.65
C ALA A 193 0.12 16.93 2.63
N ILE A 194 0.48 15.72 2.21
CA ILE A 194 1.86 15.30 2.00
C ILE A 194 2.50 16.12 0.88
N LEU A 195 1.82 16.24 -0.26
CA LEU A 195 2.27 17.03 -1.40
C LEU A 195 2.42 18.52 -1.09
N GLY A 196 1.57 19.10 -0.25
CA GLY A 196 1.70 20.48 0.23
C GLY A 196 2.97 20.76 1.04
N LYS A 197 3.78 19.73 1.30
CA LYS A 197 5.13 19.80 1.86
C LYS A 197 6.20 19.51 0.79
N GLU A 198 5.91 19.80 -0.48
CA GLU A 198 6.74 19.54 -1.67
C GLU A 198 8.21 19.91 -1.46
N GLN A 199 8.47 21.10 -0.92
CA GLN A 199 9.82 21.58 -0.65
C GLN A 199 10.60 20.58 0.23
N TYR A 200 9.98 20.06 1.29
CA TYR A 200 10.58 19.04 2.15
C TYR A 200 10.77 17.68 1.44
N ILE A 201 9.83 17.27 0.57
CA ILE A 201 9.96 16.02 -0.20
C ILE A 201 11.11 16.10 -1.22
N GLN A 202 11.31 17.28 -1.82
CA GLN A 202 12.40 17.55 -2.75
C GLN A 202 13.75 17.61 -2.00
N GLU A 203 13.79 18.30 -0.85
CA GLU A 203 14.99 18.38 0.01
C GLU A 203 15.41 16.99 0.53
N THR A 204 14.45 16.12 0.86
CA THR A 204 14.70 14.74 1.35
C THR A 204 15.08 13.73 0.25
N ARG A 205 15.31 14.17 -0.99
CA ARG A 205 15.73 13.32 -2.13
C ARG A 205 14.80 12.13 -2.40
N LYS A 206 13.48 12.30 -2.19
CA LYS A 206 12.44 11.30 -2.49
C LYS A 206 11.54 11.72 -3.66
N PRO A 207 12.08 12.03 -4.87
CA PRO A 207 11.27 12.46 -6.01
C PRO A 207 10.31 11.36 -6.49
N LYS A 208 10.63 10.09 -6.21
CA LYS A 208 9.77 8.94 -6.53
C LYS A 208 8.47 8.95 -5.73
N LEU A 209 8.50 9.32 -4.45
CA LEU A 209 7.30 9.45 -3.62
C LEU A 209 6.35 10.49 -4.22
N PHE A 210 6.88 11.66 -4.57
CA PHE A 210 6.12 12.73 -5.23
C PHE A 210 5.43 12.22 -6.50
N ARG A 211 6.19 11.59 -7.41
CA ARG A 211 5.64 11.02 -8.66
C ARG A 211 4.57 9.97 -8.42
N LEU A 212 4.73 9.10 -7.41
CA LEU A 212 3.73 8.09 -7.07
C LEU A 212 2.43 8.70 -6.57
N ILE A 213 2.50 9.72 -5.71
CA ILE A 213 1.30 10.40 -5.21
C ILE A 213 0.60 11.12 -6.38
N CYS A 214 1.34 11.86 -7.22
CA CYS A 214 0.78 12.50 -8.41
C CYS A 214 0.12 11.49 -9.35
N SER A 215 0.74 10.32 -9.56
CA SER A 215 0.16 9.24 -10.37
C SER A 215 -1.14 8.68 -9.78
N CYS A 216 -1.24 8.59 -8.45
CA CYS A 216 -2.48 8.18 -7.77
C CYS A 216 -3.58 9.23 -7.98
N LEU A 217 -3.27 10.50 -7.75
CA LEU A 217 -4.21 11.60 -7.96
C LEU A 217 -4.66 11.70 -9.42
N TYR A 218 -3.76 11.47 -10.38
CA TYR A 218 -4.10 11.41 -11.80
C TYR A 218 -5.15 10.34 -12.09
N LYS A 219 -4.95 9.11 -11.60
CA LYS A 219 -5.91 8.00 -11.81
C LYS A 219 -7.26 8.24 -11.16
N LEU A 220 -7.28 9.02 -10.08
CA LEU A 220 -8.48 9.43 -9.35
C LEU A 220 -9.11 10.71 -9.90
N SER A 221 -8.45 11.43 -10.82
CA SER A 221 -8.89 12.76 -11.25
C SER A 221 -10.32 12.76 -11.78
N ASN A 222 -10.69 11.81 -12.65
CA ASN A 222 -12.07 11.68 -13.15
C ASN A 222 -13.09 11.48 -12.02
N ASP A 223 -12.73 10.69 -11.01
CA ASP A 223 -13.60 10.39 -9.87
C ASP A 223 -13.71 11.57 -8.90
N ILE A 224 -12.62 12.34 -8.72
CA ILE A 224 -12.63 13.62 -7.99
C ILE A 224 -13.54 14.62 -8.69
N PHE A 225 -13.49 14.72 -10.03
CA PHE A 225 -14.39 15.57 -10.80
C PHE A 225 -15.84 15.12 -10.70
N ALA A 226 -16.10 13.82 -10.82
CA ALA A 226 -17.44 13.27 -10.64
C ALA A 226 -17.99 13.58 -9.24
N LEU A 227 -17.15 13.53 -8.20
CA LEU A 227 -17.54 13.92 -6.84
C LEU A 227 -17.86 15.42 -6.75
N ALA A 228 -17.06 16.29 -7.37
CA ALA A 228 -17.31 17.75 -7.38
C ALA A 228 -18.61 18.11 -8.12
N LEU A 229 -18.95 17.38 -9.18
CA LEU A 229 -20.24 17.51 -9.88
C LEU A 229 -21.46 17.23 -8.98
N MET A 230 -21.29 16.45 -7.91
CA MET A 230 -22.35 16.22 -6.91
C MET A 230 -22.59 17.43 -6.00
N LYS A 231 -21.84 18.53 -6.17
CA LYS A 231 -21.98 19.81 -5.43
C LYS A 231 -21.97 19.66 -3.92
N THR A 232 -21.18 18.72 -3.40
CA THR A 232 -20.94 18.64 -1.96
C THR A 232 -19.79 19.58 -1.59
N GLN A 233 -19.95 20.33 -0.48
CA GLN A 233 -18.90 21.24 0.00
C GLN A 233 -17.55 20.52 0.23
N GLU A 234 -17.60 19.24 0.61
CA GLU A 234 -16.40 18.43 0.82
C GLU A 234 -15.69 18.10 -0.49
N ALA A 235 -16.44 17.77 -1.55
CA ALA A 235 -15.86 17.53 -2.87
C ALA A 235 -15.25 18.79 -3.47
N ASP A 236 -15.91 19.94 -3.33
CA ASP A 236 -15.40 21.23 -3.77
C ASP A 236 -14.11 21.61 -3.03
N LYS A 237 -14.04 21.30 -1.73
CA LYS A 237 -12.83 21.52 -0.92
C LYS A 237 -11.68 20.63 -1.39
N ILE A 238 -11.93 19.34 -1.68
CA ILE A 238 -10.93 18.41 -2.20
C ILE A 238 -10.44 18.89 -3.57
N LEU A 239 -11.37 19.23 -4.47
CA LEU A 239 -11.08 19.69 -5.81
C LEU A 239 -10.23 20.98 -5.77
N ASN A 240 -10.67 22.00 -5.04
CA ASN A 240 -9.96 23.26 -4.91
C ASN A 240 -8.58 23.10 -4.26
N SER A 241 -8.46 22.23 -3.24
CA SER A 241 -7.16 21.93 -2.62
C SER A 241 -6.23 21.21 -3.58
N THR A 242 -6.76 20.30 -4.40
CA THR A 242 -6.00 19.59 -5.44
C THR A 242 -5.53 20.58 -6.51
N LEU A 243 -6.43 21.37 -7.11
CA LEU A 243 -6.09 22.35 -8.14
C LEU A 243 -5.10 23.40 -7.65
N ASN A 244 -5.32 23.96 -6.46
CA ASN A 244 -4.41 24.95 -5.88
C ASN A 244 -3.01 24.38 -5.65
N PHE A 245 -2.92 23.11 -5.24
CA PHE A 245 -1.63 22.43 -5.17
C PHE A 245 -1.03 22.33 -6.58
N LEU A 246 -1.74 21.75 -7.54
CA LEU A 246 -1.24 21.49 -8.90
C LEU A 246 -0.77 22.76 -9.64
N ILE A 247 -1.47 23.89 -9.44
CA ILE A 247 -1.12 25.18 -10.04
C ILE A 247 0.13 25.80 -9.39
N LYS A 248 0.34 25.57 -8.09
CA LYS A 248 1.48 26.14 -7.35
C LYS A 248 2.77 25.35 -7.50
N THR A 249 2.72 24.07 -7.88
CA THR A 249 3.94 23.28 -8.05
C THR A 249 4.73 23.74 -9.28
N GLY A 250 6.05 23.79 -9.16
CA GLY A 250 6.94 24.09 -10.27
C GLY A 250 7.13 22.94 -11.26
N ASP A 251 6.76 21.71 -10.89
CA ASP A 251 7.04 20.48 -11.62
C ASP A 251 6.25 20.36 -12.93
N ALA A 252 6.94 20.04 -14.03
CA ALA A 252 6.37 20.00 -15.37
C ALA A 252 5.31 18.90 -15.54
N THR A 253 5.51 17.72 -14.94
CA THR A 253 4.55 16.61 -14.99
C THR A 253 3.28 16.94 -14.22
N VAL A 254 3.42 17.69 -13.13
CA VAL A 254 2.28 18.16 -12.34
C VAL A 254 1.53 19.29 -13.03
N LYS A 255 2.23 20.20 -13.73
CA LYS A 255 1.61 21.23 -14.57
C LYS A 255 0.78 20.64 -15.71
N GLU A 256 1.28 19.60 -16.38
CA GLU A 256 0.49 18.89 -17.40
C GLU A 256 -0.78 18.28 -16.80
N MET A 257 -0.68 17.69 -15.59
CA MET A 257 -1.85 17.20 -14.86
C MET A 257 -2.80 18.33 -14.48
N ALA A 258 -2.30 19.48 -14.03
CA ALA A 258 -3.08 20.67 -13.73
C ALA A 258 -3.83 21.18 -14.97
N ILE A 259 -3.17 21.20 -16.12
CA ILE A 259 -3.74 21.62 -17.41
C ILE A 259 -4.86 20.66 -17.83
N VAL A 260 -4.61 19.34 -17.78
CA VAL A 260 -5.63 18.32 -18.09
C VAL A 260 -6.81 18.43 -17.12
N MET A 261 -6.55 18.70 -15.85
CA MET A 261 -7.58 18.88 -14.83
C MET A 261 -8.39 20.17 -15.05
N ASN A 262 -7.75 21.29 -15.40
CA ASN A 262 -8.41 22.56 -15.65
C ASN A 262 -9.23 22.54 -16.97
N ALA A 263 -8.71 21.89 -18.01
CA ALA A 263 -9.44 21.68 -19.26
C ALA A 263 -10.70 20.82 -19.07
N LYS A 264 -10.68 19.88 -18.13
CA LYS A 264 -11.88 19.10 -17.76
C LYS A 264 -12.91 19.93 -16.99
N LEU A 265 -12.48 20.93 -16.20
CA LEU A 265 -13.38 21.84 -15.49
C LEU A 265 -14.06 22.85 -16.39
N GLY A 266 -13.36 23.41 -17.37
CA GLY A 266 -13.96 24.35 -18.32
C GLY A 266 -15.03 23.71 -19.24
N ASN A 267 -15.09 22.38 -19.29
CA ASN A 267 -16.08 21.60 -20.03
C ASN A 267 -17.25 21.10 -19.15
N ILE A 268 -17.24 21.43 -17.86
CA ILE A 268 -18.32 21.18 -16.89
C ILE A 268 -19.06 22.49 -16.64
#